data_AF-A0A5A5S6U0-F1
#
_entry.id   AF-A0A5A5S6U0-F1
#
_cell.length_a   1.000
_cell.length_b   1.000
_cell.length_c   1.000
_cell.angle_alpha   90.00
_cell.angle_beta   90.00
_cell.angle_gamma   90.00
#
_symmetry.space_group_name_H-M   'P 1'
#
loop_
_entity.id
_entity.type
_entity.pdbx_description
1 polymer ?
#
loop_
_entity_poly.entity_id
_entity_poly.type
_entity_poly.pdbx_seq_one_letter_code
_entity_poly.pdbx_strand_id
1 'polypeptide(L)'
;MMSVTHIAFSVALTSITLGTANPEILGIAAVAALLPDIDTGKSSIGRLLFPVSSWLEKRTVHRGITHSFFASGVVTLAAYPLALLGYSQLWYGLILGYFFGWFADVFTKSGVQAFYPGRGRMIIPRNPRLRLATGSNAEWFLLFVLVVVSVLSISINSGGGLIRGFNQALGLPSGAIETVNEDASRYLLRVRVQGRNAITEQPIDATYEVIEPLTVSDLLVKDEGGTVYRLGSSQESQIIASRIRMERVAPVQVKIENIFLEDEYLDRLANLTEPFGVAQGNRVYLTGTLTIADGSGLSLPSHADRFDTITLQPGNVAYARLTAASPQYVIDKLGEYSVSGHLIARIVYV
;
A
#
# COMPACT_ATOMS: atom_id res chain seq x y z
N MET A 1 -27.83 -22.34 -4.92
CA MET A 1 -28.48 -21.01 -5.07
C MET A 1 -28.55 -20.70 -6.57
N MET A 2 -28.89 -19.50 -7.07
CA MET A 2 -28.66 -19.17 -8.48
C MET A 2 -27.16 -19.04 -8.75
N SER A 3 -26.68 -19.46 -9.93
CA SER A 3 -25.25 -19.40 -10.28
C SER A 3 -24.69 -17.97 -10.21
N VAL A 4 -25.48 -16.97 -10.62
CA VAL A 4 -25.07 -15.55 -10.54
C VAL A 4 -24.88 -15.08 -9.09
N THR A 5 -25.68 -15.60 -8.15
CA THR A 5 -25.54 -15.28 -6.72
C THR A 5 -24.30 -15.93 -6.14
N HIS A 6 -23.95 -17.16 -6.56
CA HIS A 6 -22.69 -17.81 -6.15
C HIS A 6 -21.47 -17.01 -6.60
N ILE A 7 -21.48 -16.56 -7.87
CA ILE A 7 -20.41 -15.73 -8.43
C ILE A 7 -20.29 -14.43 -7.63
N ALA A 8 -21.38 -13.68 -7.47
CA ALA A 8 -21.36 -12.40 -6.77
C ALA A 8 -20.91 -12.54 -5.31
N PHE A 9 -21.38 -13.57 -4.61
CA PHE A 9 -20.99 -13.86 -3.23
C PHE A 9 -19.49 -14.14 -3.13
N SER A 10 -18.98 -15.02 -3.99
CA SER A 10 -17.57 -15.38 -4.02
C SER A 10 -16.65 -14.22 -4.37
N VAL A 11 -17.01 -13.42 -5.38
CA VAL A 11 -16.25 -12.23 -5.78
C VAL A 11 -16.22 -11.19 -4.66
N ALA A 12 -17.37 -10.89 -4.05
CA ALA A 12 -17.45 -9.94 -2.94
C ALA A 12 -16.55 -10.35 -1.77
N LEU A 13 -16.69 -11.59 -1.29
CA LEU A 13 -15.92 -12.07 -0.13
C LEU A 13 -14.44 -12.27 -0.44
N THR A 14 -14.08 -12.71 -1.65
CA THR A 14 -12.68 -12.81 -2.07
C THR A 14 -12.01 -11.43 -2.11
N SER A 15 -12.68 -10.43 -2.70
CA SER A 15 -12.19 -9.05 -2.74
C SER A 15 -11.97 -8.48 -1.34
N ILE A 16 -12.93 -8.69 -0.42
CA ILE A 16 -12.83 -8.20 0.96
C ILE A 16 -11.74 -8.94 1.74
N THR A 17 -11.68 -10.26 1.62
CA THR A 17 -10.77 -11.11 2.42
C THR A 17 -9.32 -10.88 2.05
N LEU A 18 -9.03 -10.71 0.75
CA LEU A 18 -7.67 -10.42 0.28
C LEU A 18 -7.37 -8.91 0.21
N GLY A 19 -8.37 -8.05 0.41
CA GLY A 19 -8.22 -6.61 0.15
C GLY A 19 -7.78 -6.33 -1.29
N THR A 20 -8.28 -7.11 -2.26
CA THR A 20 -7.79 -7.08 -3.65
C THR A 20 -8.83 -6.59 -4.63
N ALA A 21 -8.36 -5.84 -5.62
CA ALA A 21 -9.09 -5.45 -6.83
C ALA A 21 -8.54 -6.15 -8.08
N ASN A 22 -7.64 -7.14 -7.93
CA ASN A 22 -7.01 -7.80 -9.07
C ASN A 22 -8.07 -8.59 -9.88
N PRO A 23 -8.31 -8.23 -11.15
CA PRO A 23 -9.35 -8.86 -11.96
C PRO A 23 -9.08 -10.35 -12.22
N GLU A 24 -7.82 -10.78 -12.25
CA GLU A 24 -7.48 -12.20 -12.45
C GLU A 24 -7.99 -13.04 -11.27
N ILE A 25 -7.60 -12.67 -10.04
CA ILE A 25 -8.01 -13.38 -8.82
C ILE A 25 -9.53 -13.42 -8.70
N LEU A 26 -10.19 -12.29 -8.93
CA LEU A 26 -11.65 -12.19 -8.82
C LEU A 26 -12.37 -12.98 -9.93
N GLY A 27 -11.84 -12.96 -11.15
CA GLY A 27 -12.37 -13.76 -12.26
C GLY A 27 -12.24 -15.26 -12.00
N ILE A 28 -11.10 -15.70 -11.46
CA ILE A 28 -10.88 -17.10 -11.09
C ILE A 28 -11.81 -17.50 -9.94
N ALA A 29 -11.97 -16.63 -8.94
CA ALA A 29 -12.90 -16.88 -7.84
C ALA A 29 -14.35 -17.00 -8.32
N ALA A 30 -14.77 -16.18 -9.29
CA ALA A 30 -16.08 -16.26 -9.92
C ALA A 30 -16.32 -17.63 -10.57
N VAL A 31 -15.35 -18.13 -11.35
CA VAL A 31 -15.46 -19.44 -12.02
C VAL A 31 -15.41 -20.57 -10.99
N ALA A 32 -14.47 -20.51 -10.05
CA ALA A 32 -14.28 -21.53 -9.02
C ALA A 32 -15.49 -21.64 -8.08
N ALA A 33 -16.25 -20.57 -7.88
CA ALA A 33 -17.48 -20.57 -7.09
C ALA A 33 -18.55 -21.55 -7.59
N LEU A 34 -18.52 -21.88 -8.88
CA LEU A 34 -19.46 -22.82 -9.48
C LEU A 34 -19.01 -24.27 -9.37
N LEU A 35 -17.73 -24.55 -9.14
CA LEU A 35 -17.18 -25.91 -9.13
C LEU A 35 -17.85 -26.87 -8.13
N PRO A 36 -18.24 -26.46 -6.91
CA PRO A 36 -18.89 -27.37 -5.96
C PRO A 36 -20.19 -27.99 -6.50
N ASP A 37 -20.92 -27.29 -7.38
CA ASP A 37 -22.17 -27.73 -8.00
C ASP A 37 -21.98 -28.82 -9.08
N ILE A 38 -20.76 -29.34 -9.27
CA ILE A 38 -20.48 -30.50 -10.13
C ILE A 38 -21.22 -31.77 -9.67
N ASP A 39 -21.70 -31.80 -8.44
CA ASP A 39 -22.41 -32.93 -7.85
C ASP A 39 -23.82 -33.18 -8.40
N THR A 40 -24.35 -32.30 -9.25
CA THR A 40 -25.61 -32.50 -9.97
C THR A 40 -25.46 -32.21 -11.46
N GLY A 41 -25.98 -33.09 -12.32
CA GLY A 41 -26.03 -32.86 -13.77
C GLY A 41 -26.96 -31.72 -14.19
N LYS A 42 -27.72 -31.13 -13.26
CA LYS A 42 -28.65 -30.03 -13.54
C LYS A 42 -27.99 -28.64 -13.47
N SER A 43 -26.86 -28.50 -12.81
CA SER A 43 -26.14 -27.23 -12.70
C SER A 43 -25.44 -26.87 -14.02
N SER A 44 -25.07 -25.61 -14.19
CA SER A 44 -24.32 -25.17 -15.38
C SER A 44 -22.97 -25.89 -15.49
N ILE A 45 -22.24 -26.04 -14.37
CA ILE A 45 -20.96 -26.75 -14.36
C ILE A 45 -21.16 -28.27 -14.52
N GLY A 46 -22.22 -28.82 -13.95
CA GLY A 46 -22.51 -30.25 -14.02
C GLY A 46 -22.90 -30.67 -15.43
N ARG A 47 -23.59 -29.82 -16.18
CA ARG A 47 -23.84 -30.04 -17.61
C ARG A 47 -22.56 -29.99 -18.43
N LEU A 48 -21.64 -29.07 -18.11
CA LEU A 48 -20.36 -28.94 -18.80
C LEU A 48 -19.44 -30.15 -18.56
N LEU A 49 -19.43 -30.68 -17.32
CA LEU A 49 -18.57 -31.78 -16.89
C LEU A 49 -19.27 -33.14 -16.92
N PHE A 50 -20.31 -33.28 -17.76
CA PHE A 50 -20.86 -34.60 -18.06
C PHE A 50 -19.79 -35.47 -18.73
N PRO A 51 -19.56 -36.74 -18.31
CA PRO A 51 -20.40 -37.59 -17.46
C PRO A 51 -20.05 -37.63 -15.96
N VAL A 52 -19.02 -36.91 -15.51
CA VAL A 52 -18.54 -36.93 -14.12
C VAL A 52 -19.65 -36.52 -13.14
N SER A 53 -20.40 -35.48 -13.49
CA SER A 53 -21.54 -34.99 -12.70
C SER A 53 -22.64 -36.04 -12.52
N SER A 54 -22.98 -36.79 -13.56
CA SER A 54 -23.99 -37.86 -13.48
C SER A 54 -23.53 -39.03 -12.62
N TRP A 55 -22.23 -39.35 -12.65
CA TRP A 55 -21.66 -40.36 -11.77
C TRP A 55 -21.71 -39.92 -10.30
N LEU A 56 -21.38 -38.65 -10.02
CA LEU A 56 -21.45 -38.07 -8.67
C LEU A 56 -22.89 -38.00 -8.16
N GLU A 57 -23.83 -37.56 -8.99
CA GLU A 57 -25.25 -37.43 -8.64
C GLU A 57 -25.88 -38.78 -8.25
N LYS A 58 -25.42 -39.89 -8.87
CA LYS A 58 -25.89 -41.24 -8.54
C LYS A 58 -25.31 -41.82 -7.25
N ARG A 59 -24.13 -41.35 -6.82
CA ARG A 59 -23.38 -41.94 -5.69
C ARG A 59 -23.34 -41.06 -4.44
N THR A 60 -23.58 -39.76 -4.59
CA THR A 60 -23.46 -38.77 -3.53
C THR A 60 -24.77 -38.03 -3.36
N VAL A 61 -25.00 -37.51 -2.16
CA VAL A 61 -26.15 -36.63 -1.90
C VAL A 61 -25.78 -35.23 -2.40
N HIS A 62 -26.70 -34.58 -3.12
CA HIS A 62 -26.51 -33.19 -3.53
C HIS A 62 -26.24 -32.27 -2.31
N ARG A 63 -25.25 -31.40 -2.46
CA ARG A 63 -24.63 -30.56 -1.43
C ARG A 63 -23.99 -31.35 -0.29
N GLY A 64 -23.40 -32.48 -0.67
CA GLY A 64 -22.70 -33.41 0.20
C GLY A 64 -21.20 -33.15 0.19
N ILE A 65 -20.45 -34.09 -0.41
CA ILE A 65 -18.99 -34.14 -0.41
C ILE A 65 -18.39 -32.85 -0.97
N THR A 66 -18.85 -32.37 -2.12
CA THR A 66 -18.28 -31.21 -2.81
C THR A 66 -18.50 -29.90 -2.03
N HIS A 67 -19.50 -29.85 -1.14
CA HIS A 67 -19.85 -28.67 -0.35
C HIS A 67 -19.38 -28.80 1.10
N SER A 68 -18.12 -29.19 1.27
CA SER A 68 -17.52 -29.48 2.58
C SER A 68 -16.17 -28.82 2.79
N PHE A 69 -15.79 -28.63 4.06
CA PHE A 69 -14.44 -28.24 4.42
C PHE A 69 -13.41 -29.27 3.96
N PHE A 70 -13.77 -30.56 3.99
CA PHE A 70 -12.94 -31.63 3.47
C PHE A 70 -12.63 -31.44 1.98
N ALA A 71 -13.64 -31.21 1.14
CA ALA A 71 -13.41 -30.94 -0.28
C ALA A 71 -12.60 -29.66 -0.51
N SER A 72 -12.84 -28.60 0.27
CA SER A 72 -12.04 -27.37 0.20
C SER A 72 -10.56 -27.63 0.51
N GLY A 73 -10.28 -28.45 1.52
CA GLY A 73 -8.92 -28.86 1.87
C GLY A 73 -8.26 -29.70 0.77
N VAL A 74 -8.98 -30.66 0.20
CA VAL A 74 -8.49 -31.47 -0.94
C VAL A 74 -8.16 -30.58 -2.14
N VAL A 75 -9.06 -29.67 -2.50
CA VAL A 75 -8.86 -28.70 -3.59
C VAL A 75 -7.65 -27.80 -3.31
N THR A 76 -7.50 -27.33 -2.07
CA THR A 76 -6.36 -26.51 -1.64
C THR A 76 -5.03 -27.23 -1.81
N LEU A 77 -4.95 -28.48 -1.35
CA LEU A 77 -3.74 -29.29 -1.44
C LEU A 77 -3.43 -29.70 -2.90
N ALA A 78 -4.45 -30.08 -3.67
CA ALA A 78 -4.30 -30.45 -5.07
C ALA A 78 -3.87 -29.26 -5.93
N ALA A 79 -4.33 -28.05 -5.60
CA ALA A 79 -3.95 -26.83 -6.31
C ALA A 79 -2.60 -26.24 -5.82
N TYR A 80 -2.06 -26.69 -4.67
CA TYR A 80 -0.83 -26.13 -4.08
C TYR A 80 0.38 -26.04 -5.03
N PRO A 81 0.61 -26.97 -5.97
CA PRO A 81 1.67 -26.81 -6.97
C PRO A 81 1.57 -25.52 -7.80
N LEU A 82 0.36 -24.97 -8.02
CA LEU A 82 0.19 -23.69 -8.70
C LEU A 82 0.87 -22.55 -7.95
N ALA A 83 0.77 -22.53 -6.61
CA ALA A 83 1.45 -21.54 -5.79
C ALA A 83 2.98 -21.68 -5.87
N LEU A 84 3.49 -22.92 -5.86
CA LEU A 84 4.93 -23.20 -5.93
C LEU A 84 5.55 -22.80 -7.28
N LEU A 85 4.78 -22.91 -8.37
CA LEU A 85 5.21 -22.54 -9.72
C LEU A 85 5.06 -21.04 -10.02
N GLY A 86 4.74 -20.22 -9.01
CA GLY A 86 4.59 -18.77 -9.16
C GLY A 86 3.19 -18.30 -9.56
N TYR A 87 2.24 -19.21 -9.80
CA TYR A 87 0.84 -18.90 -10.12
C TYR A 87 -0.02 -18.74 -8.86
N SER A 88 0.48 -17.98 -7.89
CA SER A 88 -0.19 -17.78 -6.59
C SER A 88 -1.59 -17.18 -6.73
N GLN A 89 -1.81 -16.32 -7.72
CA GLN A 89 -3.10 -15.69 -8.04
C GLN A 89 -4.15 -16.75 -8.42
N LEU A 90 -3.76 -17.75 -9.22
CA LEU A 90 -4.62 -18.89 -9.57
C LEU A 90 -5.00 -19.67 -8.32
N TRP A 91 -4.03 -19.93 -7.47
CA TRP A 91 -4.23 -20.69 -6.23
C TRP A 91 -5.19 -19.97 -5.27
N TYR A 92 -4.96 -18.69 -4.99
CA TYR A 92 -5.83 -17.88 -4.11
C TYR A 92 -7.26 -17.78 -4.65
N GLY A 93 -7.40 -17.43 -5.93
CA GLY A 93 -8.70 -17.31 -6.58
C GLY A 93 -9.47 -18.63 -6.55
N LEU A 94 -8.79 -19.75 -6.80
CA LEU A 94 -9.42 -21.07 -6.84
C LEU A 94 -9.92 -21.51 -5.45
N ILE A 95 -9.10 -21.35 -4.39
CA ILE A 95 -9.46 -21.80 -3.04
C ILE A 95 -10.58 -20.96 -2.45
N LEU A 96 -10.41 -19.63 -2.46
CA LEU A 96 -11.43 -18.72 -1.92
C LEU A 96 -12.70 -18.79 -2.76
N GLY A 97 -12.53 -18.87 -4.08
CA GLY A 97 -13.58 -19.10 -5.05
C GLY A 97 -14.44 -20.31 -4.70
N TYR A 98 -13.80 -21.48 -4.61
CA TYR A 98 -14.45 -22.74 -4.29
C TYR A 98 -15.13 -22.68 -2.92
N PHE A 99 -14.40 -22.21 -1.89
CA PHE A 99 -14.90 -22.14 -0.52
C PHE A 99 -16.14 -21.26 -0.40
N PHE A 100 -16.06 -20.00 -0.85
CA PHE A 100 -17.18 -19.08 -0.77
C PHE A 100 -18.34 -19.51 -1.69
N GLY A 101 -18.05 -20.18 -2.80
CA GLY A 101 -19.03 -20.79 -3.68
C GLY A 101 -19.98 -21.71 -2.93
N TRP A 102 -19.48 -22.79 -2.32
CA TRP A 102 -20.35 -23.72 -1.58
C TRP A 102 -20.83 -23.13 -0.25
N PHE A 103 -20.05 -22.25 0.39
CA PHE A 103 -20.44 -21.63 1.65
C PHE A 103 -21.70 -20.79 1.50
N ALA A 104 -21.91 -20.17 0.34
CA ALA A 104 -23.14 -19.44 0.05
C ALA A 104 -24.39 -20.33 0.17
N ASP A 105 -24.28 -21.63 -0.12
CA ASP A 105 -25.41 -22.56 0.01
C ASP A 105 -25.78 -22.91 1.46
N VAL A 106 -24.93 -22.59 2.45
CA VAL A 106 -25.27 -22.67 3.88
C VAL A 106 -26.51 -21.82 4.21
N PHE A 107 -26.72 -20.73 3.45
CA PHE A 107 -27.83 -19.79 3.65
C PHE A 107 -29.14 -20.22 2.99
N THR A 108 -29.14 -21.33 2.26
CA THR A 108 -30.33 -21.84 1.57
C THR A 108 -31.18 -22.75 2.47
N LYS A 109 -32.42 -23.01 2.04
CA LYS A 109 -33.35 -23.91 2.77
C LYS A 109 -32.77 -25.29 3.06
N SER A 110 -32.00 -25.85 2.12
CA SER A 110 -31.42 -27.19 2.21
C SER A 110 -30.07 -27.23 2.92
N GLY A 111 -29.32 -26.13 2.97
CA GLY A 111 -27.95 -26.09 3.48
C GLY A 111 -27.01 -27.08 2.79
N VAL A 112 -25.90 -27.37 3.48
CA VAL A 112 -24.80 -28.19 2.96
C VAL A 112 -24.25 -29.15 4.02
N GLN A 113 -23.69 -30.29 3.65
CA GLN A 113 -22.98 -31.19 4.57
C GLN A 113 -21.53 -30.72 4.79
N ALA A 114 -21.37 -29.55 5.41
CA ALA A 114 -20.07 -28.87 5.59
C ALA A 114 -19.01 -29.77 6.24
N PHE A 115 -19.42 -30.68 7.13
CA PHE A 115 -18.57 -31.58 7.91
C PHE A 115 -18.61 -33.04 7.42
N TYR A 116 -18.75 -33.27 6.11
CA TYR A 116 -18.58 -34.60 5.51
C TYR A 116 -17.28 -35.27 6.03
N PRO A 117 -17.30 -36.56 6.44
CA PRO A 117 -18.32 -37.59 6.21
C PRO A 117 -19.54 -37.56 7.15
N GLY A 118 -19.59 -36.63 8.10
CA GLY A 118 -20.78 -36.41 8.93
C GLY A 118 -21.99 -36.01 8.08
N ARG A 119 -23.15 -36.63 8.33
CA ARG A 119 -24.38 -36.38 7.57
C ARG A 119 -25.14 -35.11 7.99
N GLY A 120 -24.66 -34.43 9.04
CA GLY A 120 -25.25 -33.20 9.55
C GLY A 120 -25.17 -32.08 8.51
N ARG A 121 -26.28 -31.34 8.34
CA ARG A 121 -26.32 -30.20 7.43
C ARG A 121 -26.10 -28.90 8.20
N MET A 122 -25.11 -28.12 7.78
CA MET A 122 -24.90 -26.75 8.23
C MET A 122 -25.89 -25.85 7.51
N ILE A 123 -26.73 -25.16 8.29
CA ILE A 123 -27.76 -24.25 7.80
C ILE A 123 -27.78 -23.02 8.68
N ILE A 124 -27.64 -21.83 8.09
CA ILE A 124 -27.69 -20.55 8.78
C ILE A 124 -28.67 -19.63 8.04
N PRO A 125 -29.60 -18.93 8.70
CA PRO A 125 -29.91 -18.95 10.13
C PRO A 125 -30.82 -20.13 10.54
N ARG A 126 -30.92 -20.39 11.85
CA ARG A 126 -31.75 -21.48 12.42
C ARG A 126 -33.22 -21.36 12.01
N ASN A 127 -33.76 -20.14 11.95
CA ASN A 127 -35.16 -19.89 11.59
C ASN A 127 -35.42 -20.22 10.10
N PRO A 128 -36.29 -21.22 9.78
CA PRO A 128 -36.56 -21.62 8.39
C PRO A 128 -37.13 -20.53 7.50
N ARG A 129 -37.82 -19.52 8.07
CA ARG A 129 -38.43 -18.42 7.31
C ARG A 129 -37.42 -17.43 6.75
N LEU A 130 -36.22 -17.38 7.34
CA LEU A 130 -35.14 -16.49 6.91
C LEU A 130 -34.17 -17.15 5.93
N ARG A 131 -34.40 -18.42 5.58
CA ARG A 131 -33.53 -19.17 4.66
C ARG A 131 -33.89 -18.85 3.22
N LEU A 132 -32.87 -18.71 2.38
CA LEU A 132 -33.03 -18.35 0.99
C LEU A 132 -33.65 -19.49 0.19
N ALA A 133 -34.68 -19.17 -0.59
CA ALA A 133 -35.23 -20.05 -1.63
C ALA A 133 -34.66 -19.62 -2.98
N THR A 134 -34.22 -20.60 -3.78
CA THR A 134 -33.68 -20.34 -5.11
C THR A 134 -34.70 -19.60 -5.98
N GLY A 135 -34.30 -18.48 -6.57
CA GLY A 135 -35.12 -17.62 -7.44
C GLY A 135 -36.12 -16.73 -6.70
N SER A 136 -36.07 -16.63 -5.37
CA SER A 136 -36.97 -15.77 -4.59
C SER A 136 -36.56 -14.29 -4.64
N ASN A 137 -37.50 -13.39 -4.35
CA ASN A 137 -37.22 -11.94 -4.26
C ASN A 137 -36.13 -11.62 -3.22
N ALA A 138 -36.04 -12.40 -2.14
CA ALA A 138 -34.99 -12.25 -1.15
C ALA A 138 -33.59 -12.57 -1.71
N GLU A 139 -33.49 -13.55 -2.62
CA GLU A 139 -32.22 -13.87 -3.28
C GLU A 139 -31.83 -12.79 -4.30
N TRP A 140 -32.78 -12.25 -5.05
CA TRP A 140 -32.54 -11.12 -5.95
C TRP A 140 -32.08 -9.87 -5.19
N PHE A 141 -32.68 -9.59 -4.03
CA PHE A 141 -32.23 -8.50 -3.16
C PHE A 141 -30.82 -8.75 -2.62
N LEU A 142 -30.51 -9.98 -2.19
CA LEU A 142 -29.17 -10.35 -1.78
C LEU A 142 -28.15 -10.16 -2.91
N LEU A 143 -28.47 -10.60 -4.13
CA LEU A 143 -27.61 -10.42 -5.30
C LEU A 143 -27.32 -8.94 -5.55
N PHE A 144 -28.34 -8.07 -5.49
CA PHE A 144 -28.16 -6.62 -5.62
C PHE A 144 -27.18 -6.08 -4.57
N VAL A 145 -27.38 -6.44 -3.29
CA VAL A 145 -26.47 -6.02 -2.20
C VAL A 145 -25.05 -6.53 -2.44
N LEU A 146 -24.88 -7.79 -2.85
CA LEU A 146 -23.57 -8.36 -3.13
C LEU A 146 -22.86 -7.64 -4.27
N VAL A 147 -23.56 -7.29 -5.35
CA VAL A 147 -22.99 -6.52 -6.47
C VAL A 147 -22.53 -5.14 -6.00
N VAL A 148 -23.35 -4.42 -5.22
CA VAL A 148 -22.98 -3.12 -4.66
C VAL A 148 -21.73 -3.25 -3.77
N VAL A 149 -21.70 -4.27 -2.92
CA VAL A 149 -20.55 -4.55 -2.04
C VAL A 149 -19.30 -4.92 -2.84
N SER A 150 -19.42 -5.74 -3.90
CA SER A 150 -18.31 -6.05 -4.79
C SER A 150 -17.74 -4.80 -5.45
N VAL A 151 -18.59 -3.93 -6.01
CA VAL A 151 -18.16 -2.69 -6.66
C VAL A 151 -17.47 -1.77 -5.66
N LEU A 152 -18.05 -1.59 -4.48
CA LEU A 152 -17.46 -0.75 -3.42
C LEU A 152 -16.10 -1.30 -2.97
N SER A 153 -16.02 -2.61 -2.69
CA SER A 153 -14.78 -3.27 -2.28
C SER A 153 -13.69 -3.12 -3.34
N ILE A 154 -14.01 -3.40 -4.61
CA ILE A 154 -13.06 -3.26 -5.72
C ILE A 154 -12.61 -1.81 -5.87
N SER A 155 -13.53 -0.84 -5.80
CA SER A 155 -13.21 0.59 -5.91
C SER A 155 -12.31 1.09 -4.79
N ILE A 156 -12.46 0.56 -3.57
CA ILE A 156 -11.61 0.96 -2.45
C ILE A 156 -10.24 0.29 -2.56
N ASN A 157 -10.20 -1.00 -2.92
CA ASN A 157 -8.96 -1.73 -3.06
C ASN A 157 -8.12 -1.26 -4.27
N SER A 158 -8.74 -0.73 -5.32
CA SER A 158 -8.01 -0.11 -6.44
C SER A 158 -7.36 1.24 -6.07
N GLY A 159 -7.88 1.94 -5.06
CA GLY A 159 -7.36 3.24 -4.58
C GLY A 159 -6.28 3.14 -3.49
N GLY A 160 -5.65 1.98 -3.30
CA GLY A 160 -4.65 1.75 -2.24
C GLY A 160 -5.21 1.13 -0.96
N GLY A 161 -6.45 0.63 -0.99
CA GLY A 161 -7.03 -0.16 0.09
C GLY A 161 -7.81 0.63 1.14
N LEU A 162 -8.61 -0.11 1.92
CA LEU A 162 -9.49 0.43 2.95
C LEU A 162 -8.73 1.25 4.01
N ILE A 163 -7.56 0.76 4.41
CA ILE A 163 -6.75 1.39 5.45
C ILE A 163 -6.14 2.70 4.97
N ARG A 164 -5.68 2.77 3.71
CA ARG A 164 -5.16 4.02 3.13
C ARG A 164 -6.25 5.08 3.02
N GLY A 165 -7.42 4.71 2.48
CA GLY A 165 -8.56 5.63 2.38
C GLY A 165 -9.04 6.13 3.75
N PHE A 166 -9.07 5.24 4.75
CA PHE A 166 -9.38 5.61 6.14
C PHE A 166 -8.35 6.57 6.73
N ASN A 167 -7.06 6.26 6.57
CA ASN A 167 -5.96 7.09 7.08
C ASN A 167 -5.96 8.47 6.42
N GLN A 168 -6.20 8.56 5.11
CA GLN A 168 -6.32 9.82 4.37
C GLN A 168 -7.55 10.63 4.83
N ALA A 169 -8.71 9.99 4.99
CA ALA A 169 -9.93 10.67 5.44
C ALA A 169 -9.77 11.26 6.86
N LEU A 170 -9.06 10.57 7.75
CA LEU A 170 -8.78 11.05 9.11
C LEU A 170 -7.60 12.03 9.19
N GLY A 171 -6.76 12.08 8.14
CA GLY A 171 -5.53 12.86 8.10
C GLY A 171 -4.43 12.28 8.99
N LEU A 172 -4.31 10.95 9.07
CA LEU A 172 -3.27 10.28 9.86
C LEU A 172 -1.90 10.36 9.15
N PRO A 173 -0.78 10.51 9.89
CA PRO A 173 0.55 10.66 9.31
C PRO A 173 0.96 9.59 8.30
N SER A 174 0.61 8.32 8.56
CA SER A 174 0.95 7.19 7.69
C SER A 174 0.36 7.29 6.29
N GLY A 175 -0.88 7.79 6.15
CA GLY A 175 -1.52 7.98 4.84
C GLY A 175 -0.92 9.14 4.05
N ALA A 176 -0.43 10.17 4.74
CA ALA A 176 0.21 11.32 4.11
C ALA A 176 1.57 10.96 3.50
N ILE A 177 2.38 10.15 4.19
CA ILE A 177 3.71 9.72 3.71
C ILE A 177 3.59 8.85 2.46
N GLU A 178 2.62 7.94 2.43
CA GLU A 178 2.37 7.11 1.26
C GLU A 178 1.96 7.96 0.04
N THR A 179 1.17 9.01 0.27
CA THR A 179 0.82 10.00 -0.77
C THR A 179 2.05 10.76 -1.26
N VAL A 180 2.98 11.13 -0.37
CA VAL A 180 4.26 11.74 -0.75
C VAL A 180 5.09 10.80 -1.61
N ASN A 181 5.21 9.52 -1.27
CA ASN A 181 5.96 8.54 -2.06
C ASN A 181 5.43 8.41 -3.50
N GLU A 182 4.11 8.46 -3.69
CA GLU A 182 3.48 8.33 -5.00
C GLU A 182 3.55 9.64 -5.82
N ASP A 183 3.34 10.79 -5.17
CA ASP A 183 3.15 12.08 -5.84
C ASP A 183 4.37 13.00 -5.85
N ALA A 184 5.38 12.81 -5.00
CA ALA A 184 6.52 13.74 -4.88
C ALA A 184 7.37 13.87 -6.14
N SER A 185 7.33 12.87 -7.04
CA SER A 185 8.00 12.94 -8.34
C SER A 185 7.24 13.75 -9.39
N ARG A 186 5.96 14.03 -9.15
CA ARG A 186 5.02 14.61 -10.12
C ARG A 186 4.47 15.96 -9.70
N TYR A 187 4.39 16.21 -8.39
CA TYR A 187 3.84 17.44 -7.84
C TYR A 187 4.71 18.01 -6.72
N LEU A 188 4.74 19.34 -6.64
CA LEU A 188 5.19 20.06 -5.47
C LEU A 188 4.13 19.91 -4.39
N LEU A 189 4.53 19.34 -3.26
CA LEU A 189 3.63 19.02 -2.17
C LEU A 189 3.83 19.98 -1.00
N ARG A 190 2.72 20.50 -0.49
CA ARG A 190 2.65 21.17 0.81
C ARG A 190 1.88 20.31 1.78
N VAL A 191 2.23 20.45 3.04
CA VAL A 191 1.63 19.69 4.11
C VAL A 191 1.17 20.61 5.21
N ARG A 192 -0.14 20.63 5.45
CA ARG A 192 -0.72 21.30 6.61
C ARG A 192 -0.71 20.36 7.79
N VAL A 193 -0.09 20.80 8.87
CA VAL A 193 0.20 19.96 10.03
C VAL A 193 -0.44 20.57 11.24
N GLN A 194 -1.17 19.73 11.97
CA GLN A 194 -1.59 19.99 13.34
C GLN A 194 -0.83 19.05 14.25
N GLY A 195 -0.20 19.59 15.28
CA GLY A 195 0.69 18.82 16.14
C GLY A 195 1.29 19.67 17.25
N ARG A 196 2.49 19.27 17.68
CA ARG A 196 3.26 20.02 18.68
C ARG A 196 4.75 19.97 18.36
N ASN A 197 5.48 20.98 18.82
CA ASN A 197 6.93 20.93 18.85
C ASN A 197 7.39 19.90 19.89
N ALA A 198 8.39 19.08 19.55
CA ALA A 198 8.88 18.03 20.44
C ALA A 198 9.62 18.56 21.69
N ILE A 199 10.20 19.76 21.61
CA ILE A 199 10.97 20.37 22.69
C ILE A 199 10.12 21.33 23.50
N THR A 200 9.47 22.29 22.82
CA THR A 200 8.72 23.34 23.53
C THR A 200 7.32 22.90 23.93
N GLU A 201 6.87 21.74 23.43
CA GLU A 201 5.50 21.20 23.58
C GLU A 201 4.39 22.14 23.09
N GLN A 202 4.74 23.27 22.48
CA GLN A 202 3.78 24.23 21.98
C GLN A 202 3.01 23.66 20.79
N PRO A 203 1.69 23.92 20.70
CA PRO A 203 0.88 23.47 19.59
C PRO A 203 1.33 24.16 18.28
N ILE A 204 1.35 23.39 17.20
CA ILE A 204 1.69 23.84 15.85
C ILE A 204 0.47 23.60 14.95
N ASP A 205 0.00 24.64 14.26
CA ASP A 205 -0.89 24.57 13.09
C ASP A 205 -0.27 25.42 11.98
N ALA A 206 0.56 24.78 11.15
CA ALA A 206 1.36 25.45 10.13
C ALA A 206 1.42 24.61 8.85
N THR A 207 1.83 25.25 7.76
CA THR A 207 2.00 24.60 6.46
C THR A 207 3.46 24.57 6.10
N TYR A 208 3.96 23.39 5.76
CA TYR A 208 5.35 23.20 5.36
C TYR A 208 5.42 22.67 3.93
N GLU A 209 6.50 22.98 3.23
CA GLU A 209 6.79 22.36 1.93
C GLU A 209 7.52 21.04 2.14
N VAL A 210 7.08 19.98 1.46
CA VAL A 210 7.69 18.65 1.58
C VAL A 210 8.91 18.56 0.67
N ILE A 211 10.05 18.17 1.26
CA ILE A 211 11.29 17.93 0.53
C ILE A 211 11.34 16.47 0.06
N GLU A 212 11.28 15.54 1.01
CA GLU A 212 11.34 14.10 0.76
C GLU A 212 10.82 13.28 1.93
N PRO A 213 10.42 12.02 1.70
CA PRO A 213 10.23 11.04 2.77
C PRO A 213 11.58 10.68 3.39
N LEU A 214 11.71 10.81 4.72
CA LEU A 214 12.95 10.46 5.43
C LEU A 214 12.91 9.02 5.93
N THR A 215 11.78 8.61 6.52
CA THR A 215 11.53 7.25 7.00
C THR A 215 10.11 6.81 6.65
N VAL A 216 9.72 5.61 7.06
CA VAL A 216 8.35 5.10 6.89
C VAL A 216 7.33 5.93 7.70
N SER A 217 7.78 6.68 8.72
CA SER A 217 6.93 7.47 9.62
C SER A 217 7.18 8.98 9.60
N ASP A 218 8.23 9.44 8.91
CA ASP A 218 8.69 10.81 9.00
C ASP A 218 8.98 11.40 7.61
N LEU A 219 8.61 12.67 7.46
CA LEU A 219 8.86 13.52 6.31
C LEU A 219 9.92 14.54 6.66
N LEU A 220 10.74 14.88 5.67
CA LEU A 220 11.59 16.05 5.72
C LEU A 220 10.85 17.22 5.09
N VAL A 221 10.64 18.28 5.85
CA VAL A 221 9.85 19.44 5.43
C VAL A 221 10.64 20.73 5.65
N LYS A 222 10.35 21.77 4.87
CA LYS A 222 10.89 23.12 5.11
C LYS A 222 9.78 24.13 5.35
N ASP A 223 10.10 25.10 6.19
CA ASP A 223 9.28 26.29 6.40
C ASP A 223 9.57 27.38 5.34
N GLU A 224 8.76 28.43 5.31
CA GLU A 224 8.94 29.59 4.42
C GLU A 224 10.30 30.27 4.61
N GLY A 225 10.84 30.24 5.83
CA GLY A 225 12.18 30.75 6.15
C GLY A 225 13.33 29.84 5.67
N GLY A 226 13.06 28.69 5.05
CA GLY A 226 14.07 27.75 4.56
C GLY A 226 14.63 26.79 5.62
N THR A 227 14.21 26.91 6.88
CA THR A 227 14.58 25.98 7.95
C THR A 227 13.94 24.61 7.71
N VAL A 228 14.73 23.55 7.86
CA VAL A 228 14.32 22.17 7.63
C VAL A 228 13.98 21.49 8.96
N TYR A 229 12.89 20.72 8.98
CA TYR A 229 12.41 19.98 10.14
C TYR A 229 12.10 18.53 9.76
N ARG A 230 12.30 17.61 10.71
CA ARG A 230 11.73 16.27 10.63
C ARG A 230 10.34 16.27 11.24
N LEU A 231 9.38 15.85 10.43
CA LEU A 231 7.96 15.91 10.73
C LEU A 231 7.36 14.52 10.65
N GLY A 232 6.81 14.02 11.75
CA GLY A 232 6.32 12.65 11.78
C GLY A 232 5.81 12.24 13.15
N SER A 233 5.87 10.94 13.39
CA SER A 233 5.51 10.33 14.67
C SER A 233 6.71 9.73 15.41
N SER A 234 7.91 9.74 14.81
CA SER A 234 9.14 9.28 15.49
C SER A 234 9.54 10.20 16.63
N GLN A 235 10.20 9.63 17.65
CA GLN A 235 10.79 10.36 18.78
C GLN A 235 11.91 11.33 18.36
N GLU A 236 12.53 11.09 17.21
CA GLU A 236 13.57 11.96 16.65
C GLU A 236 13.00 13.14 15.84
N SER A 237 11.67 13.25 15.73
CA SER A 237 11.02 14.33 14.97
C SER A 237 10.97 15.61 15.80
N GLN A 238 11.39 16.73 15.23
CA GLN A 238 11.20 18.05 15.87
C GLN A 238 9.73 18.46 15.90
N ILE A 239 8.94 18.02 14.92
CA ILE A 239 7.50 18.28 14.84
C ILE A 239 6.76 16.94 14.94
N ILE A 240 6.05 16.75 16.05
CA ILE A 240 5.21 15.57 16.27
C ILE A 240 3.82 15.89 15.73
N ALA A 241 3.47 15.27 14.60
CA ALA A 241 2.20 15.51 13.93
C ALA A 241 1.09 14.60 14.49
N SER A 242 -0.02 15.19 14.92
CA SER A 242 -1.24 14.46 15.25
C SER A 242 -2.16 14.32 14.05
N ARG A 243 -2.13 15.31 13.14
CA ARG A 243 -2.86 15.28 11.88
C ARG A 243 -2.05 15.93 10.78
N ILE A 244 -2.05 15.28 9.62
CA ILE A 244 -1.34 15.68 8.41
C ILE A 244 -2.33 15.73 7.25
N ARG A 245 -2.38 16.86 6.54
CA ARG A 245 -3.15 17.01 5.30
C ARG A 245 -2.23 17.44 4.17
N MET A 246 -2.23 16.66 3.10
CA MET A 246 -1.43 16.91 1.91
C MET A 246 -2.17 17.80 0.92
N GLU A 247 -1.46 18.74 0.33
CA GLU A 247 -1.94 19.66 -0.70
C GLU A 247 -0.99 19.62 -1.90
N ARG A 248 -1.54 19.41 -3.10
CA ARG A 248 -0.78 19.44 -4.36
C ARG A 248 -0.79 20.87 -4.90
N VAL A 249 0.37 21.48 -5.04
CA VAL A 249 0.48 22.90 -5.40
C VAL A 249 0.67 23.09 -6.90
N ALA A 250 1.69 22.45 -7.48
CA ALA A 250 2.07 22.59 -8.88
C ALA A 250 2.67 21.28 -9.41
N PRO A 251 2.56 20.95 -10.70
CA PRO A 251 3.29 19.83 -11.29
C PRO A 251 4.80 20.11 -11.26
N VAL A 252 5.61 19.07 -11.10
CA VAL A 252 7.08 19.20 -11.10
C VAL A 252 7.74 18.16 -11.99
N GLN A 253 8.93 18.47 -12.47
CA GLN A 253 9.85 17.50 -13.04
C GLN A 253 11.06 17.35 -12.14
N VAL A 254 11.43 16.10 -11.83
CA VAL A 254 12.57 15.78 -10.99
C VAL A 254 13.69 15.20 -11.86
N LYS A 255 14.86 15.83 -11.82
CA LYS A 255 16.10 15.32 -12.42
C LYS A 255 17.07 14.92 -11.33
N ILE A 256 17.69 13.76 -11.49
CA ILE A 256 18.71 13.25 -10.57
C ILE A 256 20.05 13.27 -11.31
N GLU A 257 21.05 13.89 -10.71
CA GLU A 257 22.42 13.91 -11.22
C GLU A 257 23.39 13.37 -10.17
N ASN A 258 24.33 12.53 -10.61
CA ASN A 258 25.38 12.01 -9.75
C ASN A 258 26.61 12.90 -9.90
N ILE A 259 27.09 13.42 -8.78
CA ILE A 259 28.28 14.25 -8.68
C ILE A 259 29.35 13.43 -7.97
N PHE A 260 30.52 13.32 -8.58
CA PHE A 260 31.68 12.66 -8.01
C PHE A 260 32.78 13.68 -7.80
N LEU A 261 33.32 13.74 -6.59
CA LEU A 261 34.37 14.67 -6.19
C LEU A 261 35.62 13.88 -5.81
N GLU A 262 36.74 14.22 -6.44
CA GLU A 262 38.08 13.69 -6.14
C GLU A 262 38.99 14.85 -5.73
N ASP A 263 39.11 15.06 -4.43
CA ASP A 263 39.96 16.08 -3.80
C ASP A 263 39.73 17.49 -4.38
N GLU A 264 38.46 17.83 -4.58
CA GLU A 264 38.04 19.13 -5.11
C GLU A 264 37.58 20.07 -3.99
N TYR A 265 37.81 21.37 -4.17
CA TYR A 265 37.18 22.41 -3.36
C TYR A 265 35.75 22.64 -3.84
N LEU A 266 34.82 22.75 -2.89
CA LEU A 266 33.39 22.91 -3.16
C LEU A 266 33.03 24.27 -3.80
N ASP A 267 33.99 25.19 -3.97
CA ASP A 267 33.83 26.39 -4.81
C ASP A 267 33.46 26.03 -6.27
N ARG A 268 33.79 24.82 -6.74
CA ARG A 268 33.28 24.28 -8.02
C ARG A 268 31.79 23.93 -8.00
N LEU A 269 31.18 23.69 -6.83
CA LEU A 269 29.72 23.56 -6.71
C LEU A 269 28.97 24.87 -6.99
N ALA A 270 29.60 26.03 -6.78
CA ALA A 270 29.01 27.32 -7.15
C ALA A 270 28.76 27.41 -8.68
N ASN A 271 29.69 26.86 -9.47
CA ASN A 271 29.54 26.70 -10.91
C ASN A 271 28.58 25.57 -11.32
N LEU A 272 28.18 24.69 -10.39
CA LEU A 272 27.13 23.70 -10.57
C LEU A 272 25.75 24.31 -10.25
N THR A 273 25.63 25.22 -9.29
CA THR A 273 24.36 25.90 -8.97
C THR A 273 23.85 26.84 -10.07
N GLU A 274 24.74 27.45 -10.85
CA GLU A 274 24.42 28.29 -12.02
C GLU A 274 23.63 27.52 -13.12
N PRO A 275 24.09 26.35 -13.62
CA PRO A 275 23.32 25.55 -14.57
C PRO A 275 22.10 24.83 -13.97
N PHE A 276 21.99 24.71 -12.63
CA PHE A 276 20.84 24.09 -11.96
C PHE A 276 19.71 25.08 -11.60
N GLY A 277 19.87 26.37 -11.90
CA GLY A 277 18.78 27.33 -11.92
C GLY A 277 18.21 27.70 -10.54
N VAL A 278 19.06 27.78 -9.50
CA VAL A 278 18.64 28.35 -8.20
C VAL A 278 18.10 29.78 -8.38
N ALA A 279 18.67 30.55 -9.32
CA ALA A 279 18.21 31.87 -9.73
C ALA A 279 16.86 31.88 -10.47
N GLN A 280 16.38 30.71 -10.96
CA GLN A 280 15.09 30.55 -11.66
C GLN A 280 13.99 29.98 -10.73
N GLY A 281 14.26 29.82 -9.43
CA GLY A 281 13.29 29.27 -8.47
C GLY A 281 13.28 27.73 -8.36
N ASN A 282 14.24 27.05 -8.98
CA ASN A 282 14.40 25.60 -8.88
C ASN A 282 14.90 25.21 -7.48
N ARG A 283 14.44 24.05 -6.99
CA ARG A 283 14.84 23.52 -5.69
C ARG A 283 15.89 22.43 -5.89
N VAL A 284 17.09 22.64 -5.37
CA VAL A 284 18.20 21.69 -5.46
C VAL A 284 18.51 21.14 -4.07
N TYR A 285 18.57 19.81 -3.95
CA TYR A 285 18.87 19.12 -2.71
C TYR A 285 20.01 18.12 -2.94
N LEU A 286 21.05 18.19 -2.11
CA LEU A 286 22.22 17.32 -2.17
C LEU A 286 22.15 16.24 -1.08
N THR A 287 22.31 14.99 -1.47
CA THR A 287 22.32 13.83 -0.56
C THR A 287 23.52 12.94 -0.88
N GLY A 288 24.26 12.54 0.15
CA GLY A 288 25.43 11.68 -0.03
C GLY A 288 26.41 11.75 1.13
N THR A 289 27.62 11.24 0.90
CA THR A 289 28.68 11.21 1.91
C THR A 289 29.96 11.77 1.33
N LEU A 290 30.56 12.72 2.05
CA LEU A 290 31.83 13.33 1.74
C LEU A 290 32.86 12.99 2.80
N THR A 291 34.09 12.81 2.33
CA THR A 291 35.28 12.58 3.13
C THR A 291 36.12 13.86 3.09
N ILE A 292 36.52 14.36 4.25
CA ILE A 292 37.21 15.63 4.41
C ILE A 292 38.64 15.34 4.87
N ALA A 293 39.63 15.72 4.06
CA ALA A 293 41.02 15.34 4.25
C ALA A 293 41.71 16.00 5.48
N ASP A 294 41.24 17.19 5.90
CA ASP A 294 41.73 17.89 7.09
C ASP A 294 40.56 18.47 7.91
N GLY A 295 39.79 17.57 8.53
CA GLY A 295 38.60 17.91 9.33
C GLY A 295 38.90 18.19 10.80
N SER A 296 40.17 18.25 11.20
CA SER A 296 40.60 18.25 12.61
C SER A 296 40.11 19.44 13.44
N GLY A 297 39.75 20.55 12.79
CA GLY A 297 39.14 21.75 13.40
C GLY A 297 37.68 22.00 13.01
N LEU A 298 37.07 21.13 12.19
CA LEU A 298 35.71 21.33 11.68
C LEU A 298 34.68 20.90 12.73
N SER A 299 33.93 21.87 13.26
CA SER A 299 32.77 21.60 14.10
C SER A 299 31.52 22.23 13.48
N LEU A 300 30.46 21.43 13.36
CA LEU A 300 29.15 21.91 12.97
C LEU A 300 28.27 21.97 14.21
N PRO A 301 27.58 23.10 14.48
CA PRO A 301 26.62 23.17 15.56
C PRO A 301 25.50 22.18 15.30
N SER A 302 25.22 21.32 16.28
CA SER A 302 24.04 20.48 16.27
C SER A 302 22.87 21.22 16.90
N HIS A 303 21.71 21.15 16.24
CA HIS A 303 20.52 21.83 16.69
C HIS A 303 19.46 20.83 17.12
N ALA A 304 18.89 21.04 18.30
CA ALA A 304 17.77 20.22 18.77
C ALA A 304 16.43 20.69 18.16
N ASP A 305 16.32 21.97 17.82
CA ASP A 305 15.08 22.62 17.37
C ASP A 305 14.79 22.48 15.88
N ARG A 306 15.77 22.07 15.07
CA ARG A 306 15.67 21.89 13.61
C ARG A 306 16.41 20.63 13.17
N PHE A 307 16.21 20.23 11.92
CA PHE A 307 16.94 19.10 11.33
C PHE A 307 18.27 19.57 10.73
N ASP A 308 19.37 19.02 11.22
CA ASP A 308 20.69 19.28 10.64
C ASP A 308 20.85 18.48 9.34
N THR A 309 20.82 19.18 8.21
CA THR A 309 20.98 18.57 6.87
C THR A 309 22.40 18.08 6.60
N ILE A 310 23.38 18.50 7.40
CA ILE A 310 24.76 18.02 7.38
C ILE A 310 25.10 17.50 8.77
N THR A 311 25.49 16.24 8.85
CA THR A 311 25.96 15.60 10.09
C THR A 311 27.41 15.22 9.92
N LEU A 312 28.23 15.49 10.92
CA LEU A 312 29.68 15.29 10.86
C LEU A 312 30.11 14.25 11.89
N GLN A 313 30.89 13.28 11.44
CA GLN A 313 31.65 12.37 12.29
C GLN A 313 33.10 12.83 12.33
N PRO A 314 33.57 13.38 13.47
CA PRO A 314 34.92 13.93 13.58
C PRO A 314 35.99 12.84 13.57
N GLY A 315 37.16 13.16 13.03
CA GLY A 315 38.33 12.29 12.95
C GLY A 315 39.48 12.97 12.20
N ASN A 316 40.65 12.33 12.12
CA ASN A 316 41.77 12.81 11.27
C ASN A 316 41.33 12.97 9.82
N VAL A 317 40.44 12.08 9.38
CA VAL A 317 39.62 12.24 8.18
C VAL A 317 38.18 12.33 8.68
N ALA A 318 37.52 13.45 8.44
CA ALA A 318 36.14 13.66 8.89
C ALA A 318 35.16 13.17 7.82
N TYR A 319 34.05 12.56 8.24
CA TYR A 319 32.98 12.14 7.34
C TYR A 319 31.78 13.06 7.52
N ALA A 320 31.37 13.72 6.44
CA ALA A 320 30.16 14.53 6.39
C ALA A 320 29.07 13.76 5.64
N ARG A 321 27.93 13.53 6.30
CA ARG A 321 26.73 12.97 5.68
C ARG A 321 25.73 14.07 5.41
N LEU A 322 25.37 14.22 4.14
CA LEU A 322 24.41 15.20 3.64
C LEU A 322 23.06 14.51 3.43
N THR A 323 22.00 15.10 3.96
CA THR A 323 20.61 14.66 3.78
C THR A 323 19.79 15.84 3.29
N ALA A 324 19.50 15.86 1.99
CA ALA A 324 18.78 16.93 1.30
C ALA A 324 19.28 18.35 1.65
N ALA A 325 20.60 18.52 1.75
CA ALA A 325 21.22 19.80 2.07
C ALA A 325 21.11 20.75 0.88
N SER A 326 20.84 22.03 1.14
CA SER A 326 20.89 23.04 0.07
C SER A 326 22.34 23.28 -0.37
N PRO A 327 22.63 23.44 -1.67
CA PRO A 327 23.98 23.68 -2.15
C PRO A 327 24.68 24.86 -1.47
N GLN A 328 23.96 25.98 -1.27
CA GLN A 328 24.52 27.16 -0.61
C GLN A 328 24.97 26.85 0.82
N TYR A 329 24.14 26.15 1.59
CA TYR A 329 24.49 25.75 2.96
C TYR A 329 25.71 24.82 3.03
N VAL A 330 25.88 23.95 2.03
CA VAL A 330 27.04 23.05 1.92
C VAL A 330 28.31 23.86 1.60
N ILE A 331 28.23 24.80 0.66
CA ILE A 331 29.35 25.67 0.28
C ILE A 331 29.76 26.55 1.47
N ASP A 332 28.80 27.17 2.16
CA ASP A 332 29.08 28.05 3.30
C ASP A 332 29.77 27.33 4.47
N LYS A 333 29.58 26.01 4.61
CA LYS A 333 30.10 25.21 5.73
C LYS A 333 31.32 24.38 5.39
N LEU A 334 31.42 23.89 4.15
CA LEU A 334 32.45 22.95 3.71
C LEU A 334 33.32 23.51 2.58
N GLY A 335 33.01 24.70 2.03
CA GLY A 335 33.67 25.35 0.89
C GLY A 335 35.20 25.38 0.95
N GLU A 336 35.73 25.70 2.13
CA GLU A 336 37.17 25.88 2.37
C GLU A 336 37.94 24.56 2.49
N TYR A 337 37.26 23.42 2.54
CA TYR A 337 37.88 22.11 2.72
C TYR A 337 37.93 21.33 1.40
N SER A 338 39.02 20.58 1.21
CA SER A 338 39.09 19.58 0.14
C SER A 338 38.23 18.38 0.51
N VAL A 339 37.32 18.01 -0.39
CA VAL A 339 36.37 16.93 -0.16
C VAL A 339 36.42 15.89 -1.28
N SER A 340 36.22 14.64 -0.88
CA SER A 340 36.18 13.47 -1.76
C SER A 340 34.94 12.63 -1.47
N GLY A 341 34.21 12.22 -2.51
CA GLY A 341 33.04 11.35 -2.32
C GLY A 341 31.98 11.43 -3.41
N HIS A 342 30.83 10.82 -3.11
CA HIS A 342 29.68 10.75 -4.01
C HIS A 342 28.51 11.55 -3.45
N LEU A 343 27.98 12.44 -4.28
CA LEU A 343 26.76 13.20 -4.03
C LEU A 343 25.73 12.91 -5.11
N ILE A 344 24.48 12.95 -4.71
CA ILE A 344 23.32 12.91 -5.59
C ILE A 344 22.64 14.26 -5.49
N ALA A 345 22.56 14.96 -6.60
CA ALA A 345 21.80 16.20 -6.73
C ALA A 345 20.40 15.89 -7.25
N ARG A 346 19.39 16.11 -6.41
CA ARG A 346 17.99 16.11 -6.84
C ARG A 346 17.57 17.54 -7.17
N ILE A 347 17.23 17.76 -8.44
CA ILE A 347 16.79 19.06 -8.97
C ILE A 347 15.30 18.97 -9.25
N VAL A 348 14.51 19.84 -8.63
CA VAL A 348 13.06 19.92 -8.79
C VAL A 348 12.73 21.20 -9.55
N TYR A 349 12.24 21.01 -10.78
CA TYR A 349 11.72 22.07 -11.66
C TYR A 349 10.21 22.20 -11.40
N VAL A 350 9.75 23.41 -11.06
CA VAL A 350 8.34 23.72 -10.75
C VAL A 350 7.69 24.46 -11.91
#